data_AF-H5SLT8-F1
#
_entry.id   AF-H5SLT8-F1
#
_cell.length_a   1.000
_cell.length_b   1.000
_cell.length_c   1.000
_cell.angle_alpha   90.00
_cell.angle_beta   90.00
_cell.angle_gamma   90.00
#
_symmetry.space_group_name_H-M   'P 1'
#
loop_
_entity.id
_entity.type
_entity.pdbx_description
1 polymer ?
#
loop_
_entity_poly.entity_id
_entity_poly.type
_entity_poly.pdbx_seq_one_letter_code
_entity_poly.pdbx_strand_id
1 'polypeptide(L)'
;RLAKMNLAIRGIDGRIEQGDTFHNDRFPDLKADYILANPPFNMKEWGGERLREDKRWKFGVPPVRNANFAWVQHIIHHLAPTGYAGFVLANGSMSSNQSGEGEIRKNIIEADLVDCMVALPDKLFYSTQIPACLWFLARDKSGRPPAGQKKPLRDRRGEVLFIDARRMGRMVDRVHRELTDEEIQRIGRTYHAWRGEPDAGEYRDVPGFCKSATLAEIRQHGYVLTPGRYVGAEVQDEDDEPFEEKMQRLVAELRKQQAEAAKLDEAIWKNLEELGYGNSAS
;
A
#
# COMPACT_ATOMS: atom_id res chain seq x y z
N ARG A 1 11.29 -9.19 -24.29
CA ARG A 1 11.11 -10.40 -25.13
C ARG A 1 10.12 -11.38 -24.51
N LEU A 2 10.34 -11.89 -23.29
CA LEU A 2 9.43 -12.83 -22.62
C LEU A 2 7.98 -12.33 -22.54
N ALA A 3 7.75 -11.07 -22.17
CA ALA A 3 6.40 -10.50 -22.11
C ALA A 3 5.66 -10.56 -23.47
N LYS A 4 6.34 -10.34 -24.60
CA LYS A 4 5.74 -10.46 -25.95
C LYS A 4 5.34 -11.90 -26.26
N MET A 5 6.21 -12.86 -25.91
CA MET A 5 5.90 -14.28 -26.06
C MET A 5 4.70 -14.69 -25.18
N ASN A 6 4.64 -14.15 -23.97
CA ASN A 6 3.57 -14.42 -23.01
C ASN A 6 2.18 -13.97 -23.52
N LEU A 7 2.13 -12.85 -24.26
CA LEU A 7 0.92 -12.38 -24.95
C LEU A 7 0.56 -13.28 -26.14
N ALA A 8 1.56 -13.60 -26.99
CA ALA A 8 1.37 -14.45 -28.15
C ALA A 8 0.82 -15.85 -27.80
N ILE A 9 1.34 -16.48 -26.73
CA ILE A 9 0.88 -17.80 -26.25
C ILE A 9 -0.58 -17.76 -25.79
N ARG A 10 -1.03 -16.63 -25.22
CA ARG A 10 -2.43 -16.45 -24.79
C ARG A 10 -3.35 -15.93 -25.89
N GLY A 11 -2.85 -15.73 -27.12
CA GLY A 11 -3.63 -15.19 -28.23
C GLY A 11 -4.07 -13.74 -28.02
N ILE A 12 -3.37 -12.98 -27.16
CA ILE A 12 -3.68 -11.58 -26.88
C ILE A 12 -2.79 -10.72 -27.78
N ASP A 13 -3.40 -9.89 -28.62
CA ASP A 13 -2.65 -8.86 -29.35
C ASP A 13 -2.31 -7.70 -28.42
N GLY A 14 -1.08 -7.20 -28.51
CA GLY A 14 -0.61 -6.15 -27.61
C GLY A 14 0.75 -5.59 -28.00
N ARG A 15 0.86 -4.26 -27.91
CA ARG A 15 2.09 -3.56 -28.25
C ARG A 15 2.98 -3.39 -27.01
N ILE A 16 4.13 -4.04 -27.03
CA ILE A 16 5.18 -3.88 -26.00
C ILE A 16 6.41 -3.25 -26.64
N GLU A 17 6.89 -2.16 -26.07
CA GLU A 17 8.10 -1.46 -26.51
C GLU A 17 9.23 -1.67 -25.49
N GLN A 18 10.47 -1.70 -25.98
CA GLN A 18 11.65 -1.75 -25.12
C GLN A 18 12.14 -0.32 -24.88
N GLY A 19 12.11 0.11 -23.62
CA GLY A 19 12.53 1.45 -23.22
C GLY A 19 12.54 1.59 -21.70
N ASP A 20 13.16 2.66 -21.22
CA ASP A 20 13.07 3.09 -19.83
C ASP A 20 11.86 4.00 -19.67
N THR A 21 10.93 3.66 -18.79
CA THR A 21 9.68 4.40 -18.61
C THR A 21 9.89 5.89 -18.27
N PHE A 22 10.99 6.23 -17.60
CA PHE A 22 11.28 7.60 -17.22
C PHE A 22 12.09 8.34 -18.29
N HIS A 23 13.15 7.73 -18.83
CA HIS A 23 14.12 8.40 -19.70
C HIS A 23 13.89 8.19 -21.20
N ASN A 24 13.15 7.14 -21.57
CA ASN A 24 12.87 6.79 -22.96
C ASN A 24 11.46 6.18 -23.06
N ASP A 25 10.47 6.98 -22.66
CA ASP A 25 9.07 6.61 -22.77
C ASP A 25 8.71 6.42 -24.25
N ARG A 26 8.26 5.21 -24.58
CA ARG A 26 7.92 4.78 -25.94
C ARG A 26 6.50 5.15 -26.33
N PHE A 27 5.72 5.71 -25.39
CA PHE A 27 4.33 6.11 -25.54
C PHE A 27 4.05 7.48 -24.90
N PRO A 28 4.80 8.53 -25.24
CA PRO A 28 4.75 9.82 -24.52
C PRO A 28 3.36 10.49 -24.55
N ASP A 29 2.59 10.27 -25.61
CA ASP A 29 1.28 10.90 -25.82
C ASP A 29 0.10 9.99 -25.46
N LEU A 30 0.36 8.73 -25.10
CA LEU A 30 -0.71 7.78 -24.77
C LEU A 30 -1.47 8.25 -23.53
N LYS A 31 -2.81 8.26 -23.67
CA LYS A 31 -3.75 8.41 -22.55
C LYS A 31 -4.59 7.14 -22.47
N ALA A 32 -4.37 6.36 -21.42
CA ALA A 32 -5.04 5.09 -21.20
C ALA A 32 -6.28 5.28 -20.32
N ASP A 33 -7.37 4.58 -20.65
CA ASP A 33 -8.57 4.52 -19.81
C ASP A 33 -8.32 3.69 -18.55
N TYR A 34 -7.46 2.66 -18.65
CA TYR A 34 -7.10 1.80 -17.54
C TYR A 34 -5.59 1.61 -17.48
N ILE A 35 -5.02 1.75 -16.29
CA ILE A 35 -3.61 1.45 -16.03
C ILE A 35 -3.52 0.45 -14.88
N LEU A 36 -2.85 -0.68 -15.14
CA LEU A 36 -2.53 -1.70 -14.14
C LEU A 36 -1.02 -1.83 -14.06
N ALA A 37 -0.42 -1.69 -12.88
CA ALA A 37 1.03 -1.75 -12.75
C ALA A 37 1.50 -2.35 -11.42
N ASN A 38 2.62 -3.05 -11.46
CA ASN A 38 3.40 -3.44 -10.29
C ASN A 38 4.84 -2.93 -10.47
N PRO A 39 5.08 -1.61 -10.29
CA PRO A 39 6.40 -1.02 -10.48
C PRO A 39 7.39 -1.49 -9.42
N PRO A 40 8.71 -1.48 -9.70
CA PRO A 40 9.74 -1.82 -8.71
C PRO A 40 9.68 -0.90 -7.48
N PHE A 41 9.66 -1.49 -6.29
CA PHE A 41 9.55 -0.75 -5.03
C PHE A 41 10.87 -0.07 -4.65
N ASN A 42 10.78 1.17 -4.15
CA ASN A 42 11.91 1.91 -3.57
C ASN A 42 13.16 1.97 -4.46
N MET A 43 12.96 2.01 -5.78
CA MET A 43 14.05 2.06 -6.75
C MET A 43 14.87 3.33 -6.54
N LYS A 44 16.15 3.16 -6.17
CA LYS A 44 17.08 4.28 -5.91
C LYS A 44 17.71 4.81 -7.19
N GLU A 45 18.09 3.91 -8.10
CA GLU A 45 18.85 4.22 -9.32
C GLU A 45 17.92 4.41 -10.52
N TRP A 46 16.90 5.26 -10.37
CA TRP A 46 15.96 5.57 -11.46
C TRP A 46 16.35 6.82 -12.27
N GLY A 47 17.48 7.44 -11.96
CA GLY A 47 18.02 8.60 -12.68
C GLY A 47 17.29 9.93 -12.41
N GLY A 48 16.66 10.08 -11.25
CA GLY A 48 15.85 11.25 -10.91
C GLY A 48 16.55 12.62 -10.98
N GLU A 49 17.88 12.68 -10.87
CA GLU A 49 18.65 13.94 -11.02
C GLU A 49 18.48 14.57 -12.40
N ARG A 50 18.30 13.76 -13.45
CA ARG A 50 18.15 14.24 -14.82
C ARG A 50 16.73 14.69 -15.14
N LEU A 51 15.79 14.45 -14.23
CA LEU A 51 14.36 14.63 -14.46
C LEU A 51 13.76 15.67 -13.51
N ARG A 52 14.56 16.51 -12.83
CA ARG A 52 14.04 17.46 -11.83
C ARG A 52 12.95 18.40 -12.37
N GLU A 53 13.01 18.75 -13.66
CA GLU A 53 12.07 19.64 -14.34
C GLU A 53 11.06 18.91 -15.26
N ASP A 54 10.93 17.60 -15.11
CA ASP A 54 10.04 16.82 -15.98
C ASP A 54 8.56 17.24 -15.82
N LYS A 55 7.88 17.41 -16.96
CA LYS A 55 6.45 17.80 -17.05
C LYS A 55 5.49 16.89 -16.29
N ARG A 56 5.92 15.68 -15.94
CA ARG A 56 5.13 14.71 -15.16
C ARG A 56 5.00 15.09 -13.68
N TRP A 57 5.93 15.88 -13.12
CA TRP A 57 6.00 16.20 -11.69
C TRP A 57 5.05 17.33 -11.25
N LYS A 58 3.78 17.23 -11.63
CA LYS A 58 2.75 18.25 -11.34
C LYS A 58 2.45 18.44 -9.85
N PHE A 59 2.71 17.43 -9.03
CA PHE A 59 2.39 17.42 -7.61
C PHE A 59 3.64 17.61 -6.73
N GLY A 60 4.80 17.85 -7.34
CA GLY A 60 6.09 18.01 -6.69
C GLY A 60 7.13 17.04 -7.21
N VAL A 61 8.40 17.40 -7.10
CA VAL A 61 9.50 16.64 -7.70
C VAL A 61 9.83 15.42 -6.83
N PRO A 62 9.74 14.18 -7.34
CA PRO A 62 10.05 12.97 -6.58
C PRO A 62 11.49 12.96 -6.02
N PRO A 63 11.73 12.25 -4.90
CA PRO A 63 13.07 12.07 -4.38
C PRO A 63 13.97 11.34 -5.38
N VAL A 64 15.21 11.82 -5.53
CA VAL A 64 16.20 11.22 -6.44
C VAL A 64 16.46 9.75 -6.12
N ARG A 65 16.44 9.39 -4.83
CA ARG A 65 16.72 8.03 -4.35
C ARG A 65 15.46 7.21 -4.05
N ASN A 66 14.27 7.64 -4.49
CA ASN A 66 13.05 6.84 -4.36
C ASN A 66 12.07 7.12 -5.51
N ALA A 67 11.90 6.14 -6.39
CA ALA A 67 11.02 6.25 -7.55
C ALA A 67 9.52 6.11 -7.25
N ASN A 68 9.09 5.81 -6.01
CA ASN A 68 7.68 5.49 -5.72
C ASN A 68 6.72 6.58 -6.23
N PHE A 69 6.93 7.84 -5.86
CA PHE A 69 6.11 8.96 -6.36
C PHE A 69 6.44 9.40 -7.78
N ALA A 70 7.56 8.94 -8.35
CA ALA A 70 7.82 9.07 -9.78
C ALA A 70 6.88 8.16 -10.58
N TRP A 71 6.68 6.91 -10.14
CA TRP A 71 5.71 5.98 -10.72
C TRP A 71 4.28 6.52 -10.63
N VAL A 72 3.85 6.98 -9.45
CA VAL A 72 2.49 7.53 -9.25
C VAL A 72 2.22 8.68 -10.21
N GLN A 73 3.13 9.65 -10.29
CA GLN A 73 2.94 10.82 -11.15
C GLN A 73 3.05 10.48 -12.65
N HIS A 74 3.88 9.51 -13.03
CA HIS A 74 3.90 8.97 -14.39
C HIS A 74 2.56 8.32 -14.75
N ILE A 75 1.99 7.50 -13.87
CA ILE A 75 0.66 6.90 -14.06
C ILE A 75 -0.40 8.00 -14.21
N ILE A 76 -0.42 9.00 -13.33
CA ILE A 76 -1.35 10.14 -13.43
C ILE A 76 -1.20 10.86 -14.78
N HIS A 77 0.03 11.04 -15.25
CA HIS A 77 0.31 11.71 -16.53
C HIS A 77 -0.32 10.95 -17.71
N HIS A 78 -0.21 9.63 -17.76
CA HIS A 78 -0.77 8.80 -18.84
C HIS A 78 -2.22 8.40 -18.64
N LEU A 79 -2.85 8.77 -17.52
CA LEU A 79 -4.24 8.45 -17.27
C LEU A 79 -5.16 9.40 -18.04
N ALA A 80 -6.12 8.85 -18.77
CA ALA A 80 -7.15 9.61 -19.47
C ALA A 80 -8.03 10.40 -18.47
N PRO A 81 -8.72 11.48 -18.90
CA PRO A 81 -9.54 12.32 -18.01
C PRO A 81 -10.64 11.57 -17.24
N THR A 82 -11.15 10.46 -17.77
CA THR A 82 -12.12 9.57 -17.10
C THR A 82 -11.52 8.22 -16.75
N GLY A 83 -10.18 8.12 -16.75
CA GLY A 83 -9.45 6.88 -16.56
C GLY A 83 -9.27 6.47 -15.11
N TYR A 84 -9.02 5.18 -14.92
CA TYR A 84 -8.78 4.52 -13.64
C TYR A 84 -7.41 3.84 -13.64
N ALA A 85 -6.69 3.93 -12.53
CA ALA A 85 -5.46 3.18 -12.36
C ALA A 85 -5.51 2.35 -11.08
N GLY A 86 -4.96 1.13 -11.13
CA GLY A 86 -4.74 0.28 -9.98
C GLY A 86 -3.29 -0.20 -9.99
N PHE A 87 -2.52 0.11 -8.96
CA PHE A 87 -1.12 -0.28 -8.94
C PHE A 87 -0.60 -0.59 -7.54
N VAL A 88 0.47 -1.38 -7.51
CA VAL A 88 1.09 -1.83 -6.27
C VAL A 88 2.24 -0.90 -5.89
N LEU A 89 2.33 -0.54 -4.61
CA LEU A 89 3.49 0.14 -4.03
C LEU A 89 3.83 -0.43 -2.66
N ALA A 90 5.04 -0.15 -2.17
CA ALA A 90 5.39 -0.42 -0.78
C ALA A 90 4.53 0.42 0.19
N ASN A 91 4.22 -0.14 1.37
CA ASN A 91 3.40 0.54 2.39
C ASN A 91 3.92 1.92 2.81
N GLY A 92 5.24 2.15 2.72
CA GLY A 92 5.84 3.46 3.00
C GLY A 92 5.25 4.60 2.15
N SER A 93 4.74 4.31 0.94
CA SER A 93 4.08 5.31 0.09
C SER A 93 2.87 5.97 0.76
N MET A 94 2.17 5.27 1.66
CA MET A 94 0.96 5.76 2.31
C MET A 94 1.24 6.77 3.43
N SER A 95 2.43 6.78 4.03
CA SER A 95 2.69 7.52 5.27
C SER A 95 4.04 8.21 5.35
N SER A 96 4.98 7.91 4.46
CA SER A 96 6.33 8.50 4.50
C SER A 96 6.26 10.02 4.32
N ASN A 97 6.93 10.74 5.22
CA ASN A 97 7.19 12.17 5.11
C ASN A 97 8.65 12.47 4.77
N GLN A 98 9.44 11.43 4.48
CA GLN A 98 10.85 11.59 4.14
C GLN A 98 10.98 12.23 2.77
N SER A 99 12.01 13.07 2.61
CA SER A 99 12.42 13.64 1.32
C SER A 99 11.29 14.33 0.52
N GLY A 100 10.28 14.88 1.19
CA GLY A 100 9.17 15.60 0.55
C GLY A 100 8.03 14.73 0.00
N GLU A 101 8.08 13.40 0.20
CA GLU A 101 7.01 12.49 -0.25
C GLU A 101 5.63 12.83 0.34
N GLY A 102 5.60 13.36 1.57
CA GLY A 102 4.39 13.81 2.23
C GLY A 102 3.67 14.93 1.50
N GLU A 103 4.42 15.93 0.99
CA GLU A 103 3.83 17.04 0.24
C GLU A 103 3.33 16.59 -1.14
N ILE A 104 4.05 15.69 -1.82
CA ILE A 104 3.59 15.12 -3.10
C ILE A 104 2.27 14.36 -2.90
N ARG A 105 2.21 13.51 -1.87
CA ARG A 105 1.00 12.76 -1.52
C ARG A 105 -0.16 13.69 -1.19
N LYS A 106 0.06 14.70 -0.35
CA LYS A 106 -0.91 15.74 -0.03
C LYS A 106 -1.46 16.41 -1.29
N ASN A 107 -0.60 16.84 -2.21
CA ASN A 107 -1.02 17.50 -3.44
C ASN A 107 -1.87 16.57 -4.35
N ILE A 108 -1.54 15.27 -4.40
CA ILE A 108 -2.34 14.27 -5.14
C ILE A 108 -3.72 14.05 -4.48
N ILE A 109 -3.77 14.01 -3.15
CA ILE A 109 -5.02 13.88 -2.37
C ILE A 109 -5.91 15.12 -2.55
N GLU A 110 -5.32 16.31 -2.45
CA GLU A 110 -6.04 17.59 -2.62
C GLU A 110 -6.55 17.79 -4.05
N ALA A 111 -5.89 17.18 -5.04
CA ALA A 111 -6.40 17.10 -6.41
C ALA A 111 -7.52 16.04 -6.60
N ASP A 112 -7.97 15.40 -5.51
CA ASP A 112 -9.03 14.40 -5.46
C ASP A 112 -8.80 13.19 -6.38
N LEU A 113 -7.53 12.80 -6.56
CA LEU A 113 -7.15 11.73 -7.50
C LEU A 113 -7.16 10.33 -6.87
N VAL A 114 -6.96 10.23 -5.56
CA VAL A 114 -6.88 8.94 -4.86
C VAL A 114 -8.29 8.40 -4.64
N ASP A 115 -8.65 7.30 -5.27
CA ASP A 115 -10.01 6.73 -5.21
C ASP A 115 -10.14 5.70 -4.08
N CYS A 116 -9.17 4.79 -3.97
CA CYS A 116 -9.18 3.75 -2.93
C CYS A 116 -7.76 3.35 -2.53
N MET A 117 -7.60 3.02 -1.26
CA MET A 117 -6.35 2.54 -0.66
C MET A 117 -6.58 1.19 -0.01
N VAL A 118 -5.79 0.19 -0.41
CA VAL A 118 -5.86 -1.17 0.16
C VAL A 118 -4.53 -1.52 0.79
N ALA A 119 -4.51 -1.80 2.10
CA ALA A 119 -3.33 -2.35 2.75
C ALA A 119 -3.37 -3.87 2.63
N LEU A 120 -2.38 -4.45 1.97
CA LEU A 120 -2.32 -5.89 1.74
C LEU A 120 -1.63 -6.60 2.90
N PRO A 121 -1.85 -7.92 3.05
CA PRO A 121 -1.06 -8.77 3.93
C PRO A 121 0.45 -8.69 3.67
N ASP A 122 1.22 -9.10 4.67
CA ASP A 122 2.64 -9.38 4.50
C ASP A 122 2.84 -10.63 3.63
N LYS A 123 4.09 -10.88 3.19
CA LYS A 123 4.51 -12.16 2.61
C LYS A 123 3.82 -12.59 1.30
N LEU A 124 3.19 -11.65 0.59
CA LEU A 124 2.59 -11.93 -0.71
C LEU A 124 3.62 -12.05 -1.85
N PHE A 125 4.82 -11.51 -1.69
CA PHE A 125 5.85 -11.50 -2.73
C PHE A 125 6.93 -12.55 -2.45
N TYR A 126 7.25 -13.34 -3.48
CA TYR A 126 8.33 -14.32 -3.41
C TYR A 126 9.73 -13.70 -3.27
N SER A 127 9.91 -12.45 -3.72
CA SER A 127 11.21 -11.78 -3.78
C SER A 127 11.46 -10.79 -2.65
N THR A 128 10.45 -10.44 -1.85
CA THR A 128 10.59 -9.48 -0.77
C THR A 128 9.55 -9.67 0.33
N GLN A 129 9.95 -9.39 1.56
CA GLN A 129 9.06 -9.40 2.73
C GLN A 129 8.43 -8.02 2.97
N ILE A 130 8.73 -7.02 2.14
CA ILE A 130 8.18 -5.67 2.26
C ILE A 130 6.66 -5.74 2.05
N PRO A 131 5.85 -5.33 3.05
CA PRO A 131 4.41 -5.23 2.89
C PRO A 131 4.05 -4.19 1.82
N ALA A 132 3.04 -4.54 1.02
CA ALA A 132 2.58 -3.71 -0.08
C ALA A 132 1.15 -3.19 0.13
N CYS A 133 0.82 -2.18 -0.65
CA CYS A 133 -0.50 -1.60 -0.72
C CYS A 133 -0.91 -1.46 -2.18
N LEU A 134 -2.23 -1.42 -2.41
CA LEU A 134 -2.81 -1.03 -3.68
C LEU A 134 -3.25 0.42 -3.59
N TRP A 135 -2.83 1.19 -4.58
CA TRP A 135 -3.37 2.51 -4.86
C TRP A 135 -4.33 2.39 -6.02
N PHE A 136 -5.52 2.93 -5.84
CA PHE A 136 -6.45 3.18 -6.93
C PHE A 136 -6.57 4.68 -7.16
N LEU A 137 -6.44 5.10 -8.41
CA LEU A 137 -6.63 6.48 -8.83
C LEU A 137 -7.82 6.58 -9.78
N ALA A 138 -8.56 7.68 -9.70
CA ALA A 138 -9.60 8.05 -10.64
C ALA A 138 -9.41 9.52 -11.04
N ARG A 139 -9.43 9.82 -12.33
CA ARG A 139 -9.34 11.21 -12.82
C ARG A 139 -10.66 11.96 -12.76
N ASP A 140 -11.76 11.23 -12.65
CA ASP A 140 -13.11 11.75 -12.46
C ASP A 140 -13.88 10.86 -11.48
N LYS A 141 -14.35 11.47 -10.39
CA LYS A 141 -15.14 10.82 -9.32
C LYS A 141 -16.59 11.29 -9.28
N SER A 142 -17.02 12.10 -10.24
CA SER A 142 -18.37 12.72 -10.27
C SER A 142 -19.52 11.75 -10.53
N GLY A 143 -19.23 10.46 -10.68
CA GLY A 143 -20.22 9.45 -11.10
C GLY A 143 -20.30 9.27 -12.61
N ARG A 144 -19.54 10.03 -13.40
CA ARG A 144 -19.42 9.79 -14.84
C ARG A 144 -18.81 8.42 -15.10
N PRO A 145 -19.45 7.55 -15.91
CA PRO A 145 -18.87 6.26 -16.20
C PRO A 145 -17.57 6.42 -17.02
N PRO A 146 -16.57 5.56 -16.82
CA PRO A 146 -15.43 5.49 -17.72
C PRO A 146 -15.88 5.17 -19.15
N ALA A 147 -15.01 5.48 -20.12
CA ALA A 147 -15.25 5.18 -21.53
C ALA A 147 -15.65 3.70 -21.69
N GLY A 148 -16.84 3.46 -22.26
CA GLY A 148 -17.39 2.11 -22.48
C GLY A 148 -18.44 1.65 -21.46
N GLN A 149 -18.59 2.30 -20.30
CA GLN A 149 -19.71 2.02 -19.38
C GLN A 149 -20.88 2.99 -19.62
N LYS A 150 -22.11 2.47 -19.63
CA LYS A 150 -23.33 3.25 -19.89
C LYS A 150 -24.04 3.73 -18.61
N LYS A 151 -23.80 3.05 -17.48
CA LYS A 151 -24.52 3.31 -16.23
C LYS A 151 -23.71 4.25 -15.34
N PRO A 152 -24.33 5.26 -14.73
CA PRO A 152 -23.64 6.19 -13.83
C PRO A 152 -23.19 5.47 -12.55
N LEU A 153 -22.11 5.96 -11.98
CA LEU A 153 -21.58 5.57 -10.67
C LEU A 153 -22.04 6.57 -9.61
N ARG A 154 -21.78 6.26 -8.34
CA ARG A 154 -21.95 7.23 -7.24
C ARG A 154 -20.97 8.40 -7.40
N ASP A 155 -21.44 9.62 -7.16
CA ASP A 155 -20.56 10.77 -6.93
C ASP A 155 -19.84 10.57 -5.59
N ARG A 156 -18.51 10.53 -5.66
CA ARG A 156 -17.63 10.26 -4.52
C ARG A 156 -16.48 11.26 -4.47
N ARG A 157 -16.68 12.44 -5.07
CA ARG A 157 -15.72 13.53 -4.99
C ARG A 157 -15.49 13.92 -3.54
N GLY A 158 -14.23 14.10 -3.18
CA GLY A 158 -13.84 14.41 -1.81
C GLY A 158 -13.88 13.21 -0.86
N GLU A 159 -14.07 11.99 -1.36
CA GLU A 159 -14.04 10.75 -0.59
C GLU A 159 -12.93 9.82 -1.09
N VAL A 160 -12.37 9.05 -0.15
CA VAL A 160 -11.42 7.97 -0.41
C VAL A 160 -11.85 6.75 0.37
N LEU A 161 -11.93 5.60 -0.31
CA LEU A 161 -12.18 4.33 0.36
C LEU A 161 -10.89 3.76 0.94
N PHE A 162 -10.93 3.36 2.21
CA PHE A 162 -9.86 2.62 2.86
C PHE A 162 -10.30 1.18 3.09
N ILE A 163 -9.47 0.21 2.69
CA ILE A 163 -9.67 -1.22 2.93
C ILE A 163 -8.42 -1.77 3.63
N ASP A 164 -8.61 -2.37 4.81
CA ASP A 164 -7.56 -3.04 5.54
C ASP A 164 -7.67 -4.56 5.32
N ALA A 165 -6.85 -5.08 4.42
CA ALA A 165 -6.75 -6.50 4.13
C ALA A 165 -5.56 -7.16 4.83
N ARG A 166 -4.83 -6.47 5.73
CA ARG A 166 -3.57 -6.99 6.31
C ARG A 166 -3.71 -8.32 7.05
N ARG A 167 -4.90 -8.58 7.61
CA ARG A 167 -5.21 -9.82 8.34
C ARG A 167 -5.68 -10.97 7.44
N MET A 168 -5.98 -10.70 6.17
CA MET A 168 -6.45 -11.70 5.20
C MET A 168 -5.30 -12.59 4.70
N GLY A 169 -5.64 -13.68 4.03
CA GLY A 169 -4.73 -14.59 3.38
C GLY A 169 -4.33 -15.78 4.25
N ARG A 170 -4.05 -16.90 3.58
CA ARG A 170 -3.56 -18.14 4.19
C ARG A 170 -2.07 -18.29 3.95
N MET A 171 -1.35 -18.80 4.94
CA MET A 171 0.03 -19.23 4.76
C MET A 171 0.04 -20.48 3.87
N VAL A 172 0.69 -20.40 2.71
CA VAL A 172 0.87 -21.56 1.81
C VAL A 172 2.15 -22.32 2.10
N ASP A 173 3.13 -21.62 2.68
CA ASP A 173 4.32 -22.20 3.30
C ASP A 173 4.74 -21.34 4.51
N ARG A 174 5.94 -21.53 5.06
CA ARG A 174 6.41 -20.81 6.25
C ARG A 174 6.64 -19.31 6.01
N VAL A 175 6.86 -18.89 4.76
CA VAL A 175 7.33 -17.55 4.39
C VAL A 175 6.46 -16.84 3.35
N HIS A 176 5.49 -17.53 2.74
CA HIS A 176 4.58 -16.96 1.75
C HIS A 176 3.12 -17.09 2.17
N ARG A 177 2.38 -16.04 1.86
CA ARG A 177 0.94 -15.93 2.05
C ARG A 177 0.26 -15.75 0.70
N GLU A 178 -0.93 -16.33 0.56
CA GLU A 178 -1.79 -16.10 -0.60
C GLU A 178 -3.18 -15.65 -0.14
N LEU A 179 -3.74 -14.68 -0.85
CA LEU A 179 -5.15 -14.33 -0.70
C LEU A 179 -6.01 -15.40 -1.38
N THR A 180 -7.09 -15.81 -0.74
CA THR A 180 -8.04 -16.72 -1.38
C THR A 180 -8.91 -15.97 -2.41
N ASP A 181 -9.51 -16.70 -3.34
CA ASP A 181 -10.43 -16.11 -4.32
C ASP A 181 -11.60 -15.41 -3.61
N GLU A 182 -12.11 -15.96 -2.52
CA GLU A 182 -13.18 -15.36 -1.73
C GLU A 182 -12.77 -14.01 -1.12
N GLU A 183 -11.53 -13.90 -0.63
CA GLU A 183 -10.98 -12.66 -0.06
C GLU A 183 -10.78 -11.61 -1.14
N ILE A 184 -10.23 -11.99 -2.31
CA ILE A 184 -10.10 -11.10 -3.47
C ILE A 184 -11.48 -10.59 -3.91
N GLN A 185 -12.48 -11.49 -3.99
CA GLN A 185 -13.85 -11.12 -4.33
C GLN A 185 -14.51 -10.25 -3.26
N ARG A 186 -14.19 -10.44 -1.98
CA ARG A 186 -14.68 -9.58 -0.89
C ARG A 186 -14.13 -8.16 -1.04
N ILE A 187 -12.82 -8.00 -1.27
CA ILE A 187 -12.18 -6.70 -1.49
C ILE A 187 -12.78 -6.02 -2.74
N GLY A 188 -12.85 -6.75 -3.85
CA GLY A 188 -13.42 -6.26 -5.11
C GLY A 188 -14.86 -5.80 -4.97
N ARG A 189 -15.75 -6.65 -4.43
CA ARG A 189 -17.16 -6.30 -4.20
C ARG A 189 -17.33 -5.09 -3.30
N THR A 190 -16.50 -4.95 -2.26
CA THR A 190 -16.54 -3.78 -1.36
C THR A 190 -16.25 -2.48 -2.13
N TYR A 191 -15.23 -2.49 -2.98
CA TYR A 191 -14.89 -1.34 -3.81
C TYR A 191 -15.98 -1.04 -4.87
N HIS A 192 -16.51 -2.07 -5.54
CA HIS A 192 -17.59 -1.90 -6.52
C HIS A 192 -18.88 -1.38 -5.88
N ALA A 193 -19.25 -1.87 -4.69
CA ALA A 193 -20.40 -1.41 -3.93
C ALA A 193 -20.22 0.06 -3.50
N TRP A 194 -19.04 0.42 -3.00
CA TRP A 194 -18.71 1.80 -2.63
C TRP A 194 -18.79 2.75 -3.84
N ARG A 195 -18.33 2.32 -5.01
CA ARG A 195 -18.46 3.06 -6.26
C ARG A 195 -19.90 3.18 -6.76
N GLY A 196 -20.84 2.41 -6.22
CA GLY A 196 -22.23 2.38 -6.64
C GLY A 196 -22.44 1.61 -7.94
N GLU A 197 -21.68 0.53 -8.18
CA GLU A 197 -21.94 -0.34 -9.32
C GLU A 197 -23.28 -1.08 -9.16
N PRO A 198 -24.11 -1.17 -10.21
CA PRO A 198 -25.49 -1.66 -10.12
C PRO A 198 -25.64 -3.06 -9.52
N ASP A 199 -24.67 -3.93 -9.79
CA ASP A 199 -24.71 -5.35 -9.41
C ASP A 199 -23.87 -5.64 -8.15
N ALA A 200 -23.34 -4.61 -7.49
CA ALA A 200 -22.41 -4.75 -6.35
C ALA A 200 -23.08 -4.65 -4.97
N GLY A 201 -24.35 -4.25 -4.90
CA GLY A 201 -25.11 -4.11 -3.65
C GLY A 201 -24.85 -2.81 -2.90
N GLU A 202 -25.40 -2.70 -1.68
CA GLU A 202 -25.24 -1.52 -0.83
C GLU A 202 -23.88 -1.51 -0.10
N TYR A 203 -23.21 -0.37 -0.11
CA TYR A 203 -22.00 -0.15 0.68
C TYR A 203 -22.32 0.24 2.12
N ARG A 204 -21.55 -0.29 3.07
CA ARG A 204 -21.52 0.13 4.47
C ARG A 204 -20.09 0.07 5.00
N ASP A 205 -19.73 1.00 5.88
CA ASP A 205 -18.49 0.94 6.63
C ASP A 205 -18.50 -0.30 7.54
N VAL A 206 -17.37 -0.99 7.63
CA VAL A 206 -17.20 -2.19 8.45
C VAL A 206 -15.96 -2.00 9.33
N PRO A 207 -16.12 -1.90 10.67
CA PRO A 207 -15.01 -1.75 11.60
C PRO A 207 -13.92 -2.80 11.37
N GLY A 208 -12.67 -2.34 11.31
CA GLY A 208 -11.48 -3.13 11.05
C GLY A 208 -11.31 -3.66 9.61
N PHE A 209 -12.28 -3.41 8.71
CA PHE A 209 -12.18 -3.87 7.32
C PHE A 209 -12.25 -2.73 6.30
N CYS A 210 -13.27 -1.88 6.31
CA CYS A 210 -13.39 -0.79 5.33
C CYS A 210 -14.09 0.44 5.88
N LYS A 211 -13.67 1.62 5.40
CA LYS A 211 -14.29 2.92 5.71
C LYS A 211 -14.15 3.90 4.56
N SER A 212 -15.22 4.58 4.21
CA SER A 212 -15.19 5.77 3.35
C SER A 212 -14.84 6.99 4.18
N ALA A 213 -13.68 7.62 3.92
CA ALA A 213 -13.29 8.84 4.64
C ALA A 213 -13.28 10.06 3.72
N THR A 214 -13.64 11.20 4.29
CA THR A 214 -13.65 12.48 3.58
C THR A 214 -12.24 13.10 3.51
N LEU A 215 -12.00 13.98 2.55
CA LEU A 215 -10.77 14.77 2.50
C LEU A 215 -10.54 15.55 3.80
N ALA A 216 -11.60 16.01 4.47
CA ALA A 216 -11.47 16.71 5.76
C ALA A 216 -10.89 15.80 6.86
N GLU A 217 -11.37 14.55 6.96
CA GLU A 217 -10.80 13.56 7.89
C GLU A 217 -9.34 13.24 7.53
N ILE A 218 -9.03 13.08 6.24
CA ILE A 218 -7.66 12.81 5.78
C ILE A 218 -6.70 13.97 6.12
N ARG A 219 -7.16 15.22 6.01
CA ARG A 219 -6.41 16.41 6.44
C ARG A 219 -6.11 16.37 7.94
N GLN A 220 -7.08 16.01 8.78
CA GLN A 220 -6.89 15.87 10.23
C GLN A 220 -5.85 14.80 10.58
N HIS A 221 -5.76 13.74 9.79
CA HIS A 221 -4.76 12.69 9.94
C HIS A 221 -3.40 13.00 9.28
N GLY A 222 -3.17 14.24 8.82
CA GLY A 222 -1.91 14.67 8.24
C GLY A 222 -1.60 14.00 6.90
N TYR A 223 -2.63 13.73 6.09
CA TYR A 223 -2.51 13.10 4.77
C TYR A 223 -1.88 11.70 4.78
N VAL A 224 -1.96 11.00 5.92
CA VAL A 224 -1.55 9.59 6.01
C VAL A 224 -2.67 8.71 5.46
N LEU A 225 -2.37 7.90 4.45
CA LEU A 225 -3.33 7.06 3.74
C LEU A 225 -3.37 5.61 4.23
N THR A 226 -2.82 5.32 5.41
CA THR A 226 -2.83 3.96 5.95
C THR A 226 -4.24 3.56 6.39
N PRO A 227 -4.88 2.54 5.79
CA PRO A 227 -6.26 2.15 6.09
C PRO A 227 -6.56 1.92 7.57
N GLY A 228 -5.62 1.33 8.31
CA GLY A 228 -5.76 1.09 9.75
C GLY A 228 -6.00 2.34 10.62
N ARG A 229 -5.77 3.56 10.10
CA ARG A 229 -6.14 4.80 10.81
C ARG A 229 -7.62 5.17 10.68
N TYR A 230 -8.29 4.64 9.66
CA TYR A 230 -9.66 5.01 9.30
C TYR A 230 -10.64 3.90 9.66
N VAL A 231 -10.32 2.65 9.36
CA VAL A 231 -11.26 1.53 9.52
C VAL A 231 -11.55 1.18 10.99
N GLY A 232 -10.77 1.71 11.94
CA GLY A 232 -10.87 1.35 13.35
C GLY A 232 -10.35 -0.06 13.62
N ALA A 233 -10.57 -0.56 14.83
CA ALA A 233 -10.39 -1.98 15.14
C ALA A 233 -11.72 -2.71 14.89
N GLU A 234 -11.66 -3.99 14.48
CA GLU A 234 -12.77 -4.89 14.78
C GLU A 234 -13.02 -4.81 16.28
N VAL A 235 -14.28 -4.76 16.69
CA VAL A 235 -14.65 -5.08 18.08
C VAL A 235 -14.24 -6.54 18.24
N GLN A 236 -12.99 -6.77 18.65
CA GLN A 236 -12.66 -7.98 19.35
C GLN A 236 -13.56 -7.94 20.58
N ASP A 237 -14.27 -9.04 20.88
CA ASP A 237 -14.68 -9.28 22.25
C ASP A 237 -13.45 -8.92 23.09
N GLU A 238 -13.56 -7.83 23.84
CA GLU A 238 -12.42 -7.33 24.61
C GLU A 238 -11.92 -8.54 25.38
N ASP A 239 -10.60 -8.78 25.37
CA ASP A 239 -10.03 -9.31 26.60
C ASP A 239 -10.59 -8.36 27.67
N ASP A 240 -11.56 -8.81 28.46
CA ASP A 240 -12.25 -8.02 29.51
C ASP A 240 -11.26 -7.44 30.54
N GLU A 241 -9.95 -7.68 30.37
CA GLU A 241 -8.83 -7.12 31.10
C GLU A 241 -8.69 -5.62 30.77
N PRO A 242 -9.03 -4.71 31.71
CA PRO A 242 -8.80 -3.28 31.56
C PRO A 242 -7.33 -3.00 31.24
N PHE A 243 -7.06 -1.95 30.48
CA PHE A 243 -5.71 -1.55 30.08
C PHE A 243 -4.70 -1.52 31.26
N GLU A 244 -5.15 -1.06 32.42
CA GLU A 244 -4.37 -0.99 33.65
C GLU A 244 -3.90 -2.38 34.13
N GLU A 245 -4.79 -3.38 34.10
CA GLU A 245 -4.51 -4.77 34.50
C GLU A 245 -3.57 -5.44 33.49
N LYS A 246 -3.82 -5.22 32.19
CA LYS A 246 -2.96 -5.70 31.11
C LYS A 246 -1.55 -5.13 31.20
N MET A 247 -1.42 -3.84 31.51
CA MET A 247 -0.13 -3.18 31.70
C MET A 247 0.60 -3.74 32.91
N GLN A 248 -0.09 -3.97 34.04
CA GLN A 248 0.50 -4.60 35.21
C GLN A 248 0.99 -6.02 34.92
N ARG A 249 0.19 -6.83 34.22
CA ARG A 249 0.57 -8.18 33.80
C ARG A 249 1.78 -8.19 32.88
N LEU A 250 1.79 -7.33 31.86
CA LEU A 250 2.91 -7.24 30.91
C LEU A 250 4.20 -6.77 31.58
N VAL A 251 4.12 -5.82 32.53
CA VAL A 251 5.28 -5.38 33.32
C VAL A 251 5.78 -6.50 34.25
N ALA A 252 4.87 -7.26 34.87
CA ALA A 252 5.24 -8.42 35.69
C ALA A 252 5.95 -9.50 34.87
N GLU A 253 5.44 -9.79 33.68
CA GLU A 253 6.05 -10.75 32.75
C GLU A 253 7.42 -10.25 32.26
N LEU A 254 7.55 -8.96 31.92
CA LEU A 254 8.83 -8.36 31.56
C LEU A 254 9.86 -8.50 32.68
N ARG A 255 9.47 -8.24 33.94
CA ARG A 255 10.35 -8.41 35.11
C ARG A 255 10.79 -9.86 35.30
N LYS A 256 9.87 -10.80 35.10
CA LYS A 256 10.17 -12.24 35.17
C LYS A 256 11.19 -12.64 34.10
N GLN A 257 10.98 -12.20 32.86
CA GLN A 257 11.89 -12.46 31.74
C GLN A 257 13.27 -11.82 31.96
N GLN A 258 13.33 -10.61 32.53
CA GLN A 258 14.60 -9.97 32.91
C GLN A 258 15.34 -10.76 34.00
N ALA A 259 14.64 -11.27 35.01
CA ALA A 259 15.25 -12.10 36.05
C ALA A 259 15.76 -13.45 35.52
N GLU A 260 15.04 -14.03 34.55
CA GLU A 260 15.46 -15.26 33.88
C GLU A 260 16.69 -15.03 32.98
N ALA A 261 16.71 -13.91 32.25
CA ALA A 261 17.88 -13.50 31.47
C ALA A 261 19.11 -13.30 32.36
N ALA A 262 18.98 -12.62 33.51
CA ALA A 262 20.09 -12.42 34.44
C ALA A 262 20.67 -13.75 34.98
N LYS A 263 19.80 -14.73 35.27
CA LYS A 263 20.24 -16.07 35.68
C LYS A 263 20.97 -16.81 34.56
N LEU A 264 20.48 -16.68 33.32
CA LEU A 264 21.11 -17.27 32.15
C LEU A 264 22.48 -16.61 31.89
N ASP A 265 22.58 -15.29 32.03
CA ASP A 265 23.84 -14.55 31.91
C ASP A 265 24.85 -15.00 32.98
N GLU A 266 24.42 -15.16 34.24
CA GLU A 266 25.27 -15.68 35.31
C GLU A 266 25.76 -17.12 35.03
N ALA A 267 24.87 -17.99 34.51
CA ALA A 267 25.23 -19.34 34.12
C ALA A 267 26.22 -19.36 32.93
N ILE A 268 26.05 -18.44 31.97
CA ILE A 268 26.98 -18.27 30.84
C ILE A 268 28.36 -17.85 31.36
N TRP A 269 28.43 -16.86 32.25
CA TRP A 269 29.70 -16.41 32.83
C TRP A 269 30.40 -17.50 33.62
N LYS A 270 29.66 -18.25 34.44
CA LYS A 270 30.21 -19.39 35.17
C LYS A 270 30.78 -20.46 34.24
N ASN A 271 30.06 -20.79 33.15
CA ASN A 271 30.55 -21.74 32.16
C ASN A 271 31.78 -21.22 31.41
N LEU A 272 31.85 -19.91 31.12
CA LEU A 272 33.02 -19.29 30.49
C LEU A 272 34.24 -19.26 31.43
N GLU A 273 34.05 -19.07 32.73
CA GLU A 273 35.09 -19.22 33.75
C GLU A 273 35.62 -20.66 33.81
N GLU A 274 34.74 -21.66 33.84
CA GLU A 274 35.11 -23.09 33.83
C GLU A 274 35.87 -23.49 32.56
N LEU A 275 35.60 -22.83 31.43
CA LEU A 275 36.29 -23.03 30.15
C LEU A 275 37.57 -22.19 30.00
N GLY A 276 37.94 -21.38 30.99
CA GLY A 276 39.18 -20.59 31.01
C GLY A 276 39.11 -19.24 30.27
N TYR A 277 37.92 -18.78 29.90
CA TYR A 277 37.68 -17.51 29.18
C TYR A 277 37.06 -16.41 30.05
N GLY A 278 36.86 -16.65 31.36
CA GLY A 278 36.19 -15.72 32.28
C GLY A 278 36.95 -14.43 32.63
N ASN A 279 38.10 -14.16 32.02
CA ASN A 279 38.84 -12.91 32.22
C ASN A 279 38.90 -12.09 30.93
N SER A 280 38.04 -11.08 30.83
CA SER A 280 38.38 -9.86 30.09
C SER A 280 37.62 -8.63 30.59
N ALA A 281 38.44 -7.70 31.12
CA ALA A 281 38.25 -6.26 31.30
C ALA A 281 37.38 -5.75 32.47
N SER A 282 38.11 -5.33 33.51
CA SER A 282 37.87 -4.16 34.37
C SER A 282 37.60 -2.88 33.58
#